data_AF-A0A1Q4E9X1-F1
#
_entry.id   AF-A0A1Q4E9X1-F1
#
_cell.length_a   1.000
_cell.length_b   1.000
_cell.length_c   1.000
_cell.angle_alpha   90.00
_cell.angle_beta   90.00
_cell.angle_gamma   90.00
#
_symmetry.space_group_name_H-M   'P 1'
#
loop_
_entity.id
_entity.type
_entity.pdbx_description
1 polymer ?
#
loop_
_entity_poly.entity_id
_entity_poly.type
_entity_poly.pdbx_seq_one_letter_code
_entity_poly.pdbx_strand_id
1 'polypeptide(L)'
;MASSPDPGAALVAANAAASTSLRETAKWLVSGVTATAVAVFAGSSLTRLGSLDFTSQPVRFSIAIAGALLGFAGLGLILARAISVLTVESFSFRHLVSSDEPRLVAIRTRIEKGQTGGMPGNAATFKELLERTDAARRAPDKASRTLMANFDIFRPKVMAQAGFFNVKAKFDQLVWALRCGSPMAIVGFGLFAWAANPPEPKPATAGPGPLVVIGPQEVAATQTARACPPARLRHCPTPTPEPSPLIDK
;
A
#
# COMPACT_ATOMS: atom_id res chain seq x y z
N MET A 1 31.46 13.56 30.77
CA MET A 1 30.21 12.92 31.23
C MET A 1 29.21 13.02 30.09
N ALA A 2 28.77 11.89 29.52
CA ALA A 2 27.75 11.90 28.46
C ALA A 2 26.37 12.05 29.11
N SER A 3 25.64 13.12 28.77
CA SER A 3 24.26 13.31 29.20
C SER A 3 23.41 12.13 28.72
N SER A 4 22.72 11.45 29.64
CA SER A 4 21.79 10.39 29.28
C SER A 4 20.73 10.94 28.30
N PRO A 5 20.41 10.22 27.21
CA PRO A 5 19.46 10.71 26.22
C PRO A 5 18.09 10.96 26.86
N ASP A 6 17.45 12.09 26.54
CA ASP A 6 16.09 12.41 27.00
C ASP A 6 15.13 11.29 26.56
N PRO A 7 14.49 10.58 27.50
CA PRO A 7 13.56 9.49 27.16
C PRO A 7 12.40 9.98 26.28
N GLY A 8 12.02 11.27 26.37
CA GLY A 8 11.03 11.88 25.50
C GLY A 8 11.47 11.96 24.04
N ALA A 9 12.73 12.33 23.80
CA ALA A 9 13.30 12.39 22.45
C ALA A 9 13.36 10.99 21.82
N ALA A 10 13.75 9.98 22.60
CA ALA A 10 13.78 8.59 22.14
C ALA A 10 12.39 8.09 21.70
N LEU A 11 11.35 8.40 22.47
CA LEU A 11 9.97 8.03 22.13
C LEU A 11 9.48 8.72 20.84
N VAL A 12 9.78 10.02 20.68
CA VAL A 12 9.43 10.77 19.46
C VAL A 12 10.13 10.17 18.24
N ALA A 13 11.42 9.86 18.35
CA ALA A 13 12.21 9.23 17.29
C ALA A 13 11.66 7.83 16.93
N ALA A 14 11.32 7.01 17.93
CA ALA A 14 10.74 5.68 17.72
C ALA A 14 9.39 5.75 16.98
N ASN A 15 8.50 6.66 17.37
CA ASN A 15 7.20 6.85 16.71
C ASN A 15 7.34 7.36 15.27
N ALA A 16 8.31 8.24 15.02
CA ALA A 16 8.63 8.72 13.68
C ALA A 16 9.16 7.58 12.81
N ALA A 17 10.12 6.78 13.30
CA ALA A 17 10.68 5.63 12.60
C ALA A 17 9.60 4.58 12.27
N ALA A 18 8.71 4.28 13.22
CA ALA A 18 7.61 3.34 13.00
C ALA A 18 6.64 3.85 11.93
N SER A 19 6.31 5.15 11.94
CA SER A 19 5.44 5.75 10.92
C SER A 19 6.07 5.71 9.52
N THR A 20 7.39 5.94 9.43
CA THR A 20 8.15 5.83 8.18
C THR A 20 8.14 4.40 7.64
N SER A 21 8.35 3.40 8.50
CA SER A 21 8.31 1.99 8.12
C SER A 21 6.94 1.60 7.54
N LEU A 22 5.83 2.02 8.18
CA LEU A 22 4.47 1.75 7.67
C LEU A 22 4.20 2.37 6.30
N ARG A 23 4.70 3.58 6.05
CA ARG A 23 4.56 4.24 4.75
C ARG A 23 5.37 3.55 3.67
N GLU A 24 6.59 3.14 3.99
CA GLU A 24 7.43 2.41 3.04
C GLU A 24 6.80 1.07 2.66
N THR A 25 6.25 0.33 3.64
CA THR A 25 5.45 -0.88 3.35
C THR A 25 4.25 -0.58 2.46
N ALA A 26 3.49 0.48 2.74
CA ALA A 26 2.35 0.87 1.90
C ALA A 26 2.78 1.21 0.46
N LYS A 27 3.93 1.86 0.27
CA LYS A 27 4.48 2.17 -1.06
C LYS A 27 4.82 0.90 -1.83
N TRP A 28 5.53 -0.05 -1.22
CA TRP A 28 5.83 -1.34 -1.85
C TRP A 28 4.56 -2.10 -2.23
N LEU A 29 3.53 -2.04 -1.37
CA LEU A 29 2.24 -2.64 -1.65
C LEU A 29 1.53 -2.00 -2.85
N VAL A 30 1.49 -0.67 -2.93
CA VAL A 30 0.91 0.05 -4.07
C VAL A 30 1.61 -0.31 -5.37
N SER A 31 2.96 -0.36 -5.36
CA SER A 31 3.75 -0.78 -6.52
C SER A 31 3.42 -2.20 -6.93
N GLY A 32 3.34 -3.14 -5.98
CA GLY A 32 2.98 -4.53 -6.25
C GLY A 32 1.59 -4.67 -6.87
N VAL A 33 0.58 -4.02 -6.28
CA VAL A 33 -0.80 -4.03 -6.78
C VAL A 33 -0.89 -3.43 -8.18
N THR A 34 -0.21 -2.31 -8.42
CA THR A 34 -0.19 -1.66 -9.74
C THR A 34 0.48 -2.56 -10.78
N ALA A 35 1.60 -3.19 -10.44
CA ALA A 35 2.28 -4.13 -11.32
C ALA A 35 1.39 -5.33 -11.67
N THR A 36 0.67 -5.90 -10.70
CA THR A 36 -0.31 -6.97 -10.95
C THR A 36 -1.43 -6.51 -11.88
N ALA A 37 -2.00 -5.32 -11.64
CA ALA A 37 -3.05 -4.77 -12.50
C ALA A 37 -2.57 -4.61 -13.95
N VAL A 38 -1.39 -4.02 -14.16
CA VAL A 38 -0.78 -3.86 -15.48
C VAL A 38 -0.50 -5.22 -16.13
N ALA A 39 0.04 -6.18 -15.39
CA ALA A 39 0.29 -7.53 -15.89
C ALA A 39 -1.00 -8.25 -16.31
N VAL A 40 -2.08 -8.10 -15.54
CA VAL A 40 -3.41 -8.63 -15.91
C VAL A 40 -3.93 -7.96 -17.17
N PHE A 41 -3.79 -6.64 -17.31
CA PHE A 41 -4.19 -5.94 -18.54
C PHE A 41 -3.35 -6.33 -19.76
N ALA A 42 -2.04 -6.46 -19.59
CA ALA A 42 -1.12 -6.85 -20.66
C ALA A 42 -1.30 -8.32 -21.09
N GLY A 43 -1.54 -9.21 -20.12
CA GLY A 43 -1.73 -10.64 -20.35
C GLY A 43 -3.15 -11.03 -20.78
N SER A 44 -4.16 -10.27 -20.36
CA SER A 44 -5.52 -10.41 -20.86
C SER A 44 -5.55 -9.92 -22.29
N SER A 45 -5.33 -10.83 -23.22
CA SER A 45 -5.40 -10.55 -24.65
C SER A 45 -6.79 -10.00 -24.97
N LEU A 46 -6.94 -8.66 -24.95
CA LEU A 46 -8.16 -7.92 -25.32
C LEU A 46 -8.71 -8.40 -26.66
N THR A 47 -7.85 -8.96 -27.51
CA THR A 47 -8.18 -9.64 -28.76
C THR A 47 -9.22 -10.76 -28.61
N ARG A 48 -9.21 -11.56 -27.52
CA ARG A 48 -10.20 -12.63 -27.32
C ARG A 48 -11.54 -12.12 -26.80
N LEU A 49 -11.58 -10.98 -26.09
CA LEU A 49 -12.85 -10.35 -25.72
C LEU A 49 -13.68 -10.00 -26.96
N GLY A 50 -13.05 -9.62 -28.08
CA GLY A 50 -13.74 -9.40 -29.35
C GLY A 50 -14.34 -10.66 -29.99
N SER A 51 -13.91 -11.86 -29.57
CA SER A 51 -14.47 -13.14 -30.06
C SER A 51 -15.66 -13.64 -29.25
N LEU A 52 -15.95 -13.05 -28.08
CA LEU A 52 -17.17 -13.34 -27.32
C LEU A 52 -18.36 -12.69 -28.02
N ASP A 53 -19.07 -13.50 -28.81
CA ASP A 53 -20.31 -13.08 -29.44
C ASP A 53 -21.41 -12.87 -28.37
N PHE A 54 -21.84 -11.61 -28.25
CA PHE A 54 -22.90 -11.17 -27.36
C PHE A 54 -24.24 -11.86 -27.64
N THR A 55 -24.47 -12.26 -28.89
CA THR A 55 -25.73 -12.88 -29.32
C THR A 55 -25.74 -14.37 -29.05
N SER A 56 -24.64 -15.07 -29.34
CA SER A 56 -24.55 -16.52 -29.17
C SER A 56 -24.37 -16.94 -27.71
N GLN A 57 -23.65 -16.18 -26.88
CA GLN A 57 -23.32 -16.57 -25.50
C GLN A 57 -23.43 -15.40 -24.48
N PRO A 58 -24.60 -14.77 -24.34
CA PRO A 58 -24.77 -13.55 -23.54
C PRO A 58 -24.38 -13.75 -22.07
N VAL A 59 -24.73 -14.90 -21.48
CA VAL A 59 -24.44 -15.20 -20.07
C VAL A 59 -22.93 -15.19 -19.78
N ARG A 60 -22.13 -15.78 -20.66
CA ARG A 60 -20.67 -15.85 -20.46
C ARG A 60 -20.01 -14.50 -20.61
N PHE A 61 -20.46 -13.72 -21.58
CA PHE A 61 -20.03 -12.34 -21.73
C PHE A 61 -20.33 -11.50 -20.48
N SER A 62 -21.55 -11.62 -19.92
CA SER A 62 -21.92 -10.95 -18.68
C SER A 62 -21.07 -11.40 -17.49
N ILE A 63 -20.77 -12.70 -17.35
CA ILE A 63 -19.89 -13.22 -16.30
C ILE A 63 -18.47 -12.66 -16.47
N ALA A 64 -17.95 -12.57 -17.69
CA ALA A 64 -16.63 -11.99 -17.94
C ALA A 64 -16.58 -10.52 -17.47
N ILE A 65 -17.54 -9.70 -17.87
CA ILE A 65 -17.62 -8.30 -17.42
C ILE A 65 -17.75 -8.23 -15.90
N ALA A 66 -18.69 -8.97 -15.31
CA ALA A 66 -18.93 -8.94 -13.87
C ALA A 66 -17.68 -9.38 -13.08
N GLY A 67 -16.99 -10.42 -13.56
CA GLY A 67 -15.72 -10.88 -12.99
C GLY A 67 -14.63 -9.82 -13.07
N ALA A 68 -14.47 -9.16 -14.22
CA ALA A 68 -13.50 -8.08 -14.39
C ALA A 68 -13.80 -6.90 -13.46
N LEU A 69 -15.05 -6.45 -13.40
CA LEU A 69 -15.49 -5.37 -12.51
C LEU A 69 -15.26 -5.73 -11.04
N LEU A 70 -15.62 -6.95 -10.63
CA LEU A 70 -15.37 -7.45 -9.27
C LEU A 70 -13.87 -7.48 -8.96
N GLY A 71 -13.08 -7.94 -9.92
CA GLY A 71 -11.62 -7.99 -9.85
C GLY A 71 -11.01 -6.61 -9.58
N PHE A 72 -11.35 -5.64 -10.42
CA PHE A 72 -10.87 -4.26 -10.31
C PHE A 72 -11.43 -3.52 -9.10
N ALA A 73 -12.67 -3.78 -8.68
CA ALA A 73 -13.21 -3.21 -7.46
C ALA A 73 -12.43 -3.69 -6.22
N GLY A 74 -12.03 -4.96 -6.18
CA GLY A 74 -11.15 -5.50 -5.13
C GLY A 74 -9.79 -4.79 -5.09
N LEU A 75 -9.14 -4.62 -6.24
CA LEU A 75 -7.87 -3.88 -6.33
C LEU A 75 -8.03 -2.39 -5.96
N GLY A 76 -9.11 -1.75 -6.43
CA GLY A 76 -9.42 -0.35 -6.17
C GLY A 76 -9.64 -0.08 -4.69
N LEU A 77 -10.32 -0.99 -3.97
CA LEU A 77 -10.49 -0.92 -2.52
C LEU A 77 -9.14 -0.90 -1.78
N ILE A 78 -8.22 -1.77 -2.17
CA ILE A 78 -6.88 -1.85 -1.59
C ILE A 78 -6.10 -0.56 -1.89
N LEU A 79 -6.10 -0.12 -3.15
CA LEU A 79 -5.36 1.06 -3.59
C LEU A 79 -5.84 2.34 -2.90
N ALA A 80 -7.16 2.52 -2.78
CA ALA A 80 -7.74 3.67 -2.10
C ALA A 80 -7.29 3.78 -0.64
N ARG A 81 -7.22 2.65 0.08
CA ARG A 81 -6.72 2.62 1.47
C ARG A 81 -5.22 2.82 1.55
N ALA A 82 -4.46 2.27 0.61
CA ALA A 82 -3.02 2.44 0.58
C ALA A 82 -2.62 3.91 0.32
N ILE A 83 -3.31 4.59 -0.60
CA ILE A 83 -3.15 6.03 -0.83
C ILE A 83 -3.43 6.82 0.46
N SER A 84 -4.50 6.48 1.19
CA SER A 84 -4.81 7.14 2.47
C SER A 84 -3.66 7.03 3.49
N VAL A 85 -2.97 5.88 3.55
CA VAL A 85 -1.79 5.69 4.42
C VAL A 85 -0.59 6.54 3.97
N LEU A 86 -0.39 6.65 2.65
CA LEU A 86 0.71 7.44 2.07
C LEU A 86 0.49 8.95 2.21
N THR A 87 -0.75 9.42 2.20
CA THR A 87 -1.07 10.84 2.39
C THR A 87 -0.69 11.31 3.80
N VAL A 88 0.26 12.25 3.86
CA VAL A 88 0.71 12.90 5.09
C VAL A 88 -0.31 13.95 5.49
N GLU A 89 -1.25 13.58 6.35
CA GLU A 89 -2.10 14.55 7.03
C GLU A 89 -1.29 15.24 8.14
N SER A 90 -0.90 16.50 7.91
CA SER A 90 -0.43 17.37 8.98
C SER A 90 -1.66 17.88 9.73
N PHE A 91 -1.82 17.48 10.99
CA PHE A 91 -2.83 18.06 11.87
C PHE A 91 -2.17 18.76 13.06
N SER A 92 -2.80 19.83 13.52
CA SER A 92 -2.33 20.60 14.67
C SER A 92 -2.91 20.05 15.97
N PHE A 93 -2.28 20.40 17.10
CA PHE A 93 -2.82 20.06 18.43
C PHE A 93 -4.25 20.60 18.60
N ARG A 94 -4.52 21.81 18.12
CA ARG A 94 -5.87 22.40 18.13
C ARG A 94 -6.87 21.53 17.36
N HIS A 95 -6.51 21.05 16.17
CA HIS A 95 -7.37 20.17 15.38
C HIS A 95 -7.64 18.83 16.08
N LEU A 96 -6.63 18.23 16.73
CA LEU A 96 -6.80 17.00 17.52
C LEU A 96 -7.82 17.20 18.67
N VAL A 97 -7.80 18.37 19.30
CA VAL A 97 -8.68 18.71 20.42
C VAL A 97 -10.09 19.09 19.96
N SER A 98 -10.22 19.83 18.87
CA SER A 98 -11.49 20.38 18.40
C SER A 98 -12.24 19.50 17.40
N SER A 99 -11.61 18.45 16.86
CA SER A 99 -12.25 17.59 15.86
C SER A 99 -13.27 16.65 16.51
N ASP A 100 -14.43 16.55 15.85
CA ASP A 100 -15.49 15.57 16.14
C ASP A 100 -15.34 14.30 15.30
N GLU A 101 -14.28 14.18 14.50
CA GLU A 101 -14.01 12.97 13.72
C GLU A 101 -13.83 11.77 14.67
N PRO A 102 -14.64 10.69 14.55
CA PRO A 102 -14.62 9.56 15.50
C PRO A 102 -13.23 8.95 15.72
N ARG A 103 -12.40 8.92 14.66
CA ARG A 103 -11.02 8.44 14.72
C ARG A 103 -10.14 9.32 15.61
N LEU A 104 -10.21 10.64 15.46
CA LEU A 104 -9.42 11.57 16.27
C LEU A 104 -9.91 11.61 17.72
N VAL A 105 -11.21 11.47 17.95
CA VAL A 105 -11.78 11.32 19.30
C VAL A 105 -11.20 10.08 19.99
N ALA A 106 -11.18 8.92 19.31
CA ALA A 106 -10.61 7.69 19.87
C ALA A 106 -9.10 7.83 20.19
N ILE A 107 -8.34 8.50 19.32
CA ILE A 107 -6.91 8.78 19.54
C ILE A 107 -6.73 9.72 20.74
N ARG A 108 -7.49 10.82 20.80
CA ARG A 108 -7.48 11.80 21.90
C ARG A 108 -7.73 11.11 23.23
N THR A 109 -8.84 10.37 23.35
CA THR A 109 -9.21 9.65 24.58
C THR A 109 -8.15 8.64 25.00
N ARG A 110 -7.54 7.92 24.03
CA ARG A 110 -6.47 6.96 24.32
C ARG A 110 -5.22 7.64 24.89
N ILE A 111 -4.82 8.79 24.34
CA ILE A 111 -3.65 9.53 24.82
C ILE A 111 -3.95 10.19 26.16
N GLU A 112 -5.13 10.82 26.33
CA GLU A 112 -5.54 11.44 27.60
C GLU A 112 -5.50 10.43 28.76
N LYS A 113 -6.01 9.22 28.54
CA LYS A 113 -5.95 8.12 29.52
C LYS A 113 -4.50 7.73 29.86
N GLY A 114 -3.59 7.78 28.89
CA GLY A 114 -2.17 7.50 29.11
C GLY A 114 -1.39 8.63 29.78
N GLN A 115 -1.95 9.85 29.80
CA GLN A 115 -1.31 11.07 30.32
C GLN A 115 -1.95 11.60 31.60
N THR A 116 -2.78 10.79 32.28
CA THR A 116 -3.43 11.19 33.52
C THR A 116 -2.38 11.56 34.58
N GLY A 117 -2.38 12.82 35.03
CA GLY A 117 -1.42 13.35 36.01
C GLY A 117 -0.13 13.94 35.44
N GLY A 118 0.13 13.83 34.13
CA GLY A 118 1.34 14.35 33.47
C GLY A 118 1.12 15.62 32.63
N MET A 119 -0.10 16.14 32.57
CA MET A 119 -0.42 17.28 31.70
C MET A 119 0.11 18.61 32.30
N PRO A 120 0.67 19.50 31.47
CA PRO A 120 1.13 20.82 31.91
C PRO A 120 0.05 21.61 32.64
N GLY A 121 0.43 22.26 33.73
CA GLY A 121 -0.47 23.11 34.50
C GLY A 121 -1.64 22.37 35.13
N ASN A 122 -1.54 21.05 35.38
CA ASN A 122 -2.57 20.24 36.03
C ASN A 122 -3.92 20.23 35.28
N ALA A 123 -3.90 20.32 33.95
CA ALA A 123 -5.10 20.10 33.15
C ALA A 123 -5.55 18.64 33.23
N ALA A 124 -6.85 18.38 33.37
CA ALA A 124 -7.41 17.03 33.37
C ALA A 124 -7.64 16.50 31.93
N THR A 125 -7.86 17.40 30.97
CA THR A 125 -8.15 17.07 29.57
C THR A 125 -7.34 17.94 28.60
N PHE A 126 -7.21 17.51 27.35
CA PHE A 126 -6.57 18.34 26.33
C PHE A 126 -7.38 19.59 25.97
N LYS A 127 -8.70 19.54 26.15
CA LYS A 127 -9.56 20.72 25.99
C LYS A 127 -9.23 21.78 27.03
N GLU A 128 -9.16 21.39 28.29
CA GLU A 128 -8.78 22.27 29.39
C GLU A 128 -7.34 22.81 29.23
N LEU A 129 -6.41 21.95 28.79
CA LEU A 129 -5.04 22.38 28.48
C LEU A 129 -5.04 23.45 27.38
N LEU A 130 -5.80 23.23 26.30
CA LEU A 130 -5.92 24.20 25.21
C LEU A 130 -6.49 25.53 25.69
N GLU A 131 -7.57 25.52 26.47
CA GLU A 131 -8.18 26.71 27.05
C GLU A 131 -7.19 27.48 27.94
N ARG A 132 -6.43 26.79 28.79
CA ARG A 132 -5.37 27.39 29.62
C ARG A 132 -4.25 27.98 28.79
N THR A 133 -3.82 27.28 27.72
CA THR A 133 -2.79 27.80 26.82
C THR A 133 -3.25 29.04 26.05
N ASP A 134 -4.52 29.09 25.64
CA ASP A 134 -5.12 30.24 24.98
C ASP A 134 -5.29 31.43 25.92
N ALA A 135 -5.60 31.18 27.19
CA ALA A 135 -5.66 32.22 28.23
C ALA A 135 -4.26 32.78 28.54
N ALA A 136 -3.27 31.90 28.74
CA ALA A 136 -1.88 32.25 29.01
C ALA A 136 -1.24 33.09 27.89
N ARG A 137 -1.66 32.85 26.64
CA ARG A 137 -1.21 33.65 25.49
C ARG A 137 -1.77 35.08 25.50
N ARG A 138 -2.95 35.31 26.08
CA ARG A 138 -3.59 36.64 26.16
C ARG A 138 -3.08 37.46 27.34
N ALA A 139 -2.64 36.83 28.43
CA ALA A 139 -2.17 37.49 29.64
C ALA A 139 -0.80 36.92 30.08
N PRO A 140 0.33 37.44 29.55
CA PRO A 140 1.65 36.83 29.74
C PRO A 140 2.27 37.14 31.11
N ASP A 141 1.74 36.52 32.16
CA ASP A 141 2.32 36.53 33.50
C ASP A 141 3.41 35.45 33.69
N LYS A 142 4.04 35.41 34.86
CA LYS A 142 5.11 34.44 35.17
C LYS A 142 4.60 32.99 35.07
N ALA A 143 3.39 32.73 35.56
CA ALA A 143 2.77 31.40 35.51
C ALA A 143 2.49 30.96 34.06
N SER A 144 2.01 31.86 33.21
CA SER A 144 1.76 31.65 31.79
C SER A 144 3.04 31.30 31.04
N ARG A 145 4.16 31.96 31.34
CA ARG A 145 5.46 31.62 30.73
C ARG A 145 5.91 30.20 31.12
N THR A 146 5.76 29.81 32.38
CA THR A 146 6.08 28.44 32.83
C THR A 146 5.15 27.41 32.17
N LEU A 147 3.86 27.71 32.04
CA LEU A 147 2.91 26.85 31.34
C LEU A 147 3.29 26.69 29.86
N MET A 148 3.63 27.78 29.18
CA MET A 148 4.04 27.74 27.77
C MET A 148 5.33 26.94 27.57
N ALA A 149 6.34 27.13 28.42
CA ALA A 149 7.57 26.35 28.36
C ALA A 149 7.31 24.84 28.53
N ASN A 150 6.46 24.47 29.50
CA ASN A 150 6.07 23.07 29.70
C ASN A 150 5.24 22.53 28.52
N PHE A 151 4.35 23.35 27.97
CA PHE A 151 3.55 22.98 26.81
C PHE A 151 4.40 22.79 25.55
N ASP A 152 5.43 23.61 25.34
CA ASP A 152 6.34 23.48 24.19
C ASP A 152 7.15 22.18 24.24
N ILE A 153 7.46 21.67 25.43
CA ILE A 153 8.11 20.36 25.63
C ILE A 153 7.10 19.22 25.47
N PHE A 154 5.88 19.41 25.98
CA PHE A 154 4.83 18.39 25.98
C PHE A 154 4.21 18.16 24.59
N ARG A 155 3.95 19.23 23.85
CA ARG A 155 3.22 19.22 22.57
C ARG A 155 3.87 18.29 21.54
N PRO A 156 5.18 18.33 21.26
CA PRO A 156 5.80 17.43 20.29
C PRO A 156 5.63 15.95 20.65
N LYS A 157 5.65 15.61 21.95
CA LYS A 157 5.47 14.22 22.42
C LYS A 157 4.05 13.72 22.13
N VAL A 158 3.05 14.52 22.48
CA VAL A 158 1.63 14.20 22.18
C VAL A 158 1.38 14.14 20.69
N MET A 159 1.91 15.08 19.92
CA MET A 159 1.73 15.12 18.47
C MET A 159 2.41 13.92 17.78
N ALA A 160 3.58 13.48 18.25
CA ALA A 160 4.24 12.28 17.75
C ALA A 160 3.41 11.02 18.02
N GLN A 161 2.85 10.88 19.24
CA GLN A 161 1.96 9.77 19.59
C GLN A 161 0.66 9.79 18.77
N ALA A 162 0.02 10.95 18.65
CA ALA A 162 -1.21 11.11 17.87
C ALA A 162 -0.97 10.80 16.39
N GLY A 163 0.14 11.29 15.83
CA GLY A 163 0.54 10.98 14.46
C GLY A 163 0.72 9.48 14.22
N PHE A 164 1.42 8.80 15.13
CA PHE A 164 1.59 7.35 15.07
C PHE A 164 0.25 6.61 15.12
N PHE A 165 -0.63 6.91 16.08
CA PHE A 165 -1.94 6.25 16.17
C PHE A 165 -2.82 6.53 14.96
N ASN A 166 -2.75 7.73 14.36
CA ASN A 166 -3.47 8.05 13.14
C ASN A 166 -3.00 7.17 11.95
N VAL A 167 -1.68 7.08 11.75
CA VAL A 167 -1.10 6.23 10.70
C VAL A 167 -1.43 4.77 10.95
N LYS A 168 -1.32 4.30 12.19
CA LYS A 168 -1.69 2.93 12.57
C LYS A 168 -3.15 2.63 12.25
N ALA A 169 -4.08 3.53 12.59
CA ALA A 169 -5.51 3.34 12.30
C ALA A 169 -5.78 3.24 10.80
N LYS A 170 -5.13 4.07 9.98
CA LYS A 170 -5.20 3.97 8.50
C LYS A 170 -4.62 2.65 7.99
N PHE A 171 -3.51 2.19 8.58
CA PHE A 171 -2.88 0.92 8.22
C PHE A 171 -3.76 -0.28 8.60
N ASP A 172 -4.41 -0.25 9.77
CA ASP A 172 -5.36 -1.29 10.18
C ASP A 172 -6.54 -1.39 9.18
N GLN A 173 -7.02 -0.24 8.66
CA GLN A 173 -8.02 -0.21 7.58
C GLN A 173 -7.48 -0.78 6.26
N LEU A 174 -6.21 -0.53 5.93
CA LEU A 174 -5.56 -1.14 4.76
C LEU A 174 -5.45 -2.66 4.92
N VAL A 175 -5.06 -3.17 6.10
CA VAL A 175 -5.03 -4.61 6.39
C VAL A 175 -6.41 -5.24 6.21
N TRP A 176 -7.45 -4.57 6.70
CA TRP A 176 -8.83 -5.01 6.48
C TRP A 176 -9.19 -5.02 4.99
N ALA A 177 -8.84 -3.97 4.25
CA ALA A 177 -9.07 -3.89 2.82
C ALA A 177 -8.30 -4.97 2.03
N LEU A 178 -7.11 -5.37 2.46
CA LEU A 178 -6.39 -6.52 1.87
C LEU A 178 -7.13 -7.84 2.13
N ARG A 179 -7.63 -8.05 3.34
CA ARG A 179 -8.39 -9.26 3.70
C ARG A 179 -9.66 -9.42 2.88
N CYS A 180 -10.33 -8.31 2.53
CA CYS A 180 -11.55 -8.35 1.72
C CYS A 180 -11.28 -8.23 0.22
N GLY A 181 -10.39 -7.31 -0.18
CA GLY A 181 -10.09 -6.98 -1.56
C GLY A 181 -9.32 -8.07 -2.29
N SER A 182 -8.41 -8.80 -1.62
CA SER A 182 -7.64 -9.86 -2.28
C SER A 182 -8.51 -11.05 -2.69
N PRO A 183 -9.38 -11.63 -1.82
CA PRO A 183 -10.33 -12.67 -2.25
C PRO A 183 -11.27 -12.19 -3.35
N MET A 184 -11.78 -10.95 -3.24
CA MET A 184 -12.63 -10.34 -4.26
C MET A 184 -11.92 -10.25 -5.61
N ALA A 185 -10.65 -9.83 -5.62
CA ALA A 185 -9.82 -9.76 -6.81
C ALA A 185 -9.59 -11.15 -7.43
N ILE A 186 -9.23 -12.14 -6.60
CA ILE A 186 -8.98 -13.53 -7.03
C ILE A 186 -10.23 -14.14 -7.66
N VAL A 187 -11.38 -14.03 -6.99
CA VAL A 187 -12.66 -14.56 -7.49
C VAL A 187 -13.06 -13.85 -8.78
N GLY A 188 -12.97 -12.52 -8.80
CA GLY A 188 -13.33 -11.72 -9.98
C GLY A 188 -12.48 -12.06 -11.20
N PHE A 189 -11.16 -12.00 -11.08
CA PHE A 189 -10.26 -12.34 -12.19
C PHE A 189 -10.31 -13.82 -12.57
N GLY A 190 -10.57 -14.73 -11.62
CA GLY A 190 -10.79 -16.14 -11.91
C GLY A 190 -12.04 -16.38 -12.76
N LEU A 191 -13.16 -15.75 -12.40
CA LEU A 191 -14.40 -15.79 -13.19
C LEU A 191 -14.21 -15.18 -14.58
N PHE A 192 -13.52 -14.04 -14.65
CA PHE A 192 -13.17 -13.41 -15.92
C PHE A 192 -12.32 -14.32 -16.80
N ALA A 193 -11.24 -14.90 -16.26
CA ALA A 193 -10.34 -15.77 -17.00
C ALA A 193 -11.05 -17.02 -17.52
N TRP A 194 -11.89 -17.65 -16.68
CA TRP A 194 -12.71 -18.80 -17.07
C TRP A 194 -13.74 -18.45 -18.16
N ALA A 195 -14.45 -17.33 -18.00
CA ALA A 195 -15.45 -16.92 -18.97
C ALA A 195 -14.81 -16.51 -20.31
N ALA A 196 -13.65 -15.86 -20.28
CA ALA A 196 -12.89 -15.45 -21.45
C ALA A 196 -12.20 -16.62 -22.18
N ASN A 197 -11.79 -17.66 -21.45
CA ASN A 197 -11.11 -18.83 -21.98
C ASN A 197 -11.76 -20.10 -21.43
N PRO A 198 -12.88 -20.55 -22.03
CA PRO A 198 -13.50 -21.79 -21.59
C PRO A 198 -12.50 -22.93 -21.82
N PRO A 199 -12.49 -23.96 -20.95
CA PRO A 199 -11.78 -25.18 -21.28
C PRO A 199 -12.32 -25.72 -22.61
N GLU A 200 -11.44 -25.99 -23.56
CA GLU A 200 -11.83 -26.68 -24.79
C GLU A 200 -12.45 -28.03 -24.40
N PRO A 201 -13.58 -28.42 -25.03
CA PRO A 201 -14.17 -29.72 -24.76
C PRO A 201 -13.10 -30.78 -25.01
N LYS A 202 -12.71 -31.49 -23.95
CA LYS A 202 -11.70 -32.55 -24.04
C LYS A 202 -12.13 -33.47 -25.18
N PRO A 203 -11.31 -33.67 -26.22
CA PRO A 203 -11.70 -34.52 -27.33
C PRO A 203 -12.12 -35.85 -26.73
N ALA A 204 -13.36 -36.27 -27.03
CA ALA A 204 -13.88 -37.54 -26.57
C ALA A 204 -12.78 -38.55 -26.85
N THR A 205 -12.29 -39.23 -25.79
CA THR A 205 -11.21 -40.19 -25.92
C THR A 205 -11.63 -41.12 -27.04
N ALA A 206 -10.99 -40.96 -28.21
CA ALA A 206 -11.30 -41.80 -29.34
C ALA A 206 -11.07 -43.20 -28.81
N GLY A 207 -12.15 -43.98 -28.69
CA GLY A 207 -12.05 -45.37 -28.27
C GLY A 207 -10.94 -46.02 -29.10
N PRO A 208 -10.16 -46.95 -28.52
CA PRO A 208 -8.91 -47.44 -29.09
C PRO A 208 -9.07 -47.60 -30.60
N GLY A 209 -8.53 -46.64 -31.34
CA GLY A 209 -8.59 -46.67 -32.79
C GLY A 209 -7.93 -47.96 -33.24
N PRO A 210 -8.35 -48.56 -34.37
CA PRO A 210 -7.66 -49.72 -34.90
C PRO A 210 -6.17 -49.41 -34.95
N LEU A 211 -5.36 -50.30 -34.36
CA LEU A 211 -3.91 -50.22 -34.31
C LEU A 211 -3.39 -50.07 -35.75
N VAL A 212 -3.19 -48.83 -36.19
CA VAL A 212 -2.49 -48.55 -37.43
C VAL A 212 -1.03 -48.83 -37.11
N VAL A 213 -0.59 -50.04 -37.45
CA VAL A 213 0.82 -50.41 -37.47
C VAL A 213 1.49 -49.52 -38.51
N ILE A 214 2.07 -48.42 -38.05
CA ILE A 214 2.95 -47.59 -38.87
C ILE A 214 4.20 -48.46 -39.10
N GLY A 215 4.31 -49.02 -40.32
CA GLY A 215 5.53 -49.66 -40.78
C GLY A 215 6.72 -48.70 -40.72
N PRO A 216 7.97 -49.19 -40.83
CA PRO A 216 9.18 -48.40 -40.62
C PRO A 216 9.22 -47.20 -41.56
N GLN A 217 8.78 -46.05 -41.06
CA GLN A 217 8.97 -44.76 -41.71
C GLN A 217 10.44 -44.39 -41.52
N GLU A 218 11.16 -44.41 -42.64
CA GLU A 218 12.49 -43.83 -42.77
C GLU A 218 12.48 -42.42 -42.21
N VAL A 219 13.15 -42.22 -41.08
CA VAL A 219 13.35 -40.93 -40.45
C VAL A 219 14.31 -40.14 -41.33
N ALA A 220 13.81 -39.53 -42.39
CA ALA A 220 14.52 -38.51 -43.13
C ALA A 220 14.61 -37.26 -42.25
N ALA A 221 15.63 -37.25 -41.38
CA ALA A 221 16.00 -36.12 -40.54
C ALA A 221 16.39 -34.93 -41.42
N THR A 222 15.40 -34.15 -41.85
CA THR A 222 15.64 -32.84 -42.43
C THR A 222 15.93 -31.88 -41.28
N GLN A 223 17.16 -31.95 -40.76
CA GLN A 223 17.74 -30.89 -39.95
C GLN A 223 17.83 -29.63 -40.82
N THR A 224 16.79 -28.81 -40.80
CA THR A 224 16.91 -27.42 -41.25
C THR A 224 17.71 -26.68 -40.18
N ALA A 225 19.02 -26.70 -40.33
CA ALA A 225 19.93 -25.84 -39.59
C ALA A 225 19.50 -24.38 -39.82
N ARG A 226 18.73 -23.81 -38.90
CA ARG A 226 18.52 -22.37 -38.85
C ARG A 226 19.86 -21.74 -38.48
N ALA A 227 20.51 -21.17 -39.47
CA ALA A 227 21.67 -20.33 -39.30
C ALA A 227 21.38 -19.27 -38.23
N CYS A 228 22.15 -19.29 -37.14
CA CYS A 228 22.25 -18.15 -36.24
C CYS A 228 22.71 -16.93 -37.07
N PRO A 229 21.98 -15.79 -37.06
CA PRO A 229 22.55 -14.55 -37.56
C PRO A 229 23.78 -14.18 -36.71
N PRO A 230 24.86 -13.67 -37.34
CA PRO A 230 26.09 -13.35 -36.63
C PRO A 230 25.82 -12.31 -35.55
N ALA A 231 26.29 -12.62 -34.34
CA ALA A 231 26.31 -11.72 -33.20
C ALA A 231 26.96 -10.38 -33.60
N ARG A 232 26.15 -9.32 -33.73
CA ARG A 232 26.66 -7.95 -33.72
C ARG A 232 27.17 -7.69 -32.31
N LEU A 233 28.48 -7.80 -32.13
CA LEU A 233 29.23 -7.24 -31.02
C LEU A 233 28.96 -5.73 -30.96
N ARG A 234 27.90 -5.32 -30.25
CA ARG A 234 27.77 -3.93 -29.84
C ARG A 234 28.82 -3.69 -28.76
N HIS A 235 29.75 -2.80 -29.06
CA HIS A 235 30.62 -2.14 -28.09
C HIS A 235 29.84 -1.83 -26.81
N CYS A 236 30.19 -2.47 -25.71
CA CYS A 236 29.89 -1.92 -24.39
C CYS A 236 30.83 -0.73 -24.21
N PRO A 237 30.32 0.51 -24.03
CA PRO A 237 31.17 1.61 -23.62
C PRO A 237 31.76 1.27 -22.25
N THR A 238 33.09 1.33 -22.16
CA THR A 238 33.83 1.21 -20.90
C THR A 238 33.26 2.22 -19.89
N PRO A 239 32.87 1.80 -18.67
CA PRO A 239 32.44 2.75 -17.66
C PRO A 239 33.60 3.68 -17.32
N THR A 240 33.42 4.96 -17.61
CA THR A 240 34.33 6.02 -17.16
C THR A 240 34.34 6.03 -15.64
N PRO A 241 35.51 5.98 -14.97
CA PRO A 241 35.58 6.07 -13.53
C PRO A 241 35.02 7.42 -13.07
N GLU A 242 34.00 7.37 -12.22
CA GLU A 242 33.41 8.52 -11.55
C GLU A 242 34.45 9.12 -10.59
N PRO A 243 34.73 10.44 -10.65
CA PRO A 243 35.73 11.06 -9.79
C PRO A 243 35.26 11.01 -8.33
N SER A 244 36.09 10.42 -7.46
CA SER A 244 35.88 10.38 -6.02
C SER A 244 35.63 11.79 -5.47
N PRO A 245 34.63 11.98 -4.58
CA PRO A 245 34.42 13.26 -3.92
C PRO A 245 35.64 13.60 -3.05
N LEU A 246 36.26 14.74 -3.34
CA LEU A 246 37.28 15.37 -2.52
C LEU A 246 36.71 15.58 -1.11
N ILE A 247 37.30 14.92 -0.12
CA ILE A 247 37.07 15.21 1.29
C ILE A 247 38.06 16.31 1.66
N ASP A 248 37.59 17.55 1.69
CA ASP A 248 38.32 18.64 2.33
C ASP A 248 38.32 18.43 3.85
N LYS A 249 39.51 18.48 4.44
CA LYS A 249 39.77 18.35 5.88
C LYS A 249 39.75 19.71 6.57
#